data_AF-A0A2V9ASG9-F1
#
_entry.id   AF-A0A2V9ASG9-F1
#
_cell.length_a   1.000
_cell.length_b   1.000
_cell.length_c   1.000
_cell.angle_alpha   90.00
_cell.angle_beta   90.00
_cell.angle_gamma   90.00
#
_symmetry.space_group_name_H-M   'P 1'
#
loop_
_entity.id
_entity.type
_entity.pdbx_description
1 polymer ?
#
loop_
_entity_poly.entity_id
_entity_poly.type
_entity_poly.pdbx_seq_one_letter_code
_entity_poly.pdbx_strand_id
1 'polypeptide(L)' 'MFSTPTVVGDLLVVSSCNGMIRALDKKTGELKWDYDIRKDGEQSQFHGDPLVTDELVIIGTAGKIGHVYAFDRSTGAVR' A
#
# COMPACT_ATOMS: atom_id res chain seq x y z
N MET A 1 -12.51 4.14 -7.38
CA MET A 1 -11.91 2.89 -7.87
C MET A 1 -11.86 1.95 -6.68
N PHE A 2 -12.32 0.73 -6.82
CA PHE A 2 -12.26 -0.27 -5.76
C PHE A 2 -10.84 -0.84 -5.75
N SER A 3 -10.19 -0.92 -4.59
CA SER A 3 -8.90 -1.62 -4.51
C SER A 3 -9.16 -3.12 -4.56
N THR A 4 -8.41 -3.84 -5.39
CA THR A 4 -8.32 -5.29 -5.25
C THR A 4 -7.29 -5.58 -4.18
N PRO A 5 -7.66 -6.15 -3.02
CA PRO A 5 -6.68 -6.53 -2.03
C PRO A 5 -5.74 -7.57 -2.62
N THR A 6 -4.45 -7.48 -2.30
CA THR A 6 -3.44 -8.44 -2.77
C THR A 6 -2.98 -9.30 -1.61
N VAL A 7 -2.94 -10.62 -1.84
CA VAL A 7 -2.51 -11.61 -0.86
C VAL A 7 -1.19 -12.24 -1.29
N VAL A 8 -0.17 -12.18 -0.44
CA VAL A 8 1.10 -12.88 -0.64
C VAL A 8 1.56 -13.48 0.69
N GLY A 9 1.77 -14.80 0.70
CA GLY A 9 2.08 -15.54 1.92
C GLY A 9 1.00 -15.36 3.00
N ASP A 10 1.42 -14.83 4.15
CA ASP A 10 0.57 -14.50 5.30
C ASP A 10 0.16 -13.02 5.34
N LEU A 11 0.49 -12.21 4.31
CA LEU A 11 0.15 -10.79 4.26
C LEU A 11 -1.04 -10.52 3.32
N LEU A 12 -1.99 -9.72 3.80
CA LEU A 12 -3.08 -9.12 3.04
C LEU A 12 -2.79 -7.62 2.92
N VAL A 13 -2.61 -7.11 1.70
CA VAL A 13 -2.33 -5.69 1.45
C VAL A 13 -3.55 -5.03 0.83
N VAL A 14 -3.97 -3.90 1.41
CA VAL A 14 -5.13 -3.11 0.97
C VAL A 14 -4.72 -1.66 0.79
N SER A 15 -4.89 -1.13 -0.41
CA SER A 15 -4.76 0.29 -0.72
C SER A 15 -6.12 0.98 -0.74
N SER A 16 -6.14 2.31 -0.60
CA SER A 16 -7.39 3.07 -0.58
C SER A 16 -7.19 4.47 -1.18
N CYS A 17 -8.24 4.99 -1.82
CA CYS A 17 -8.27 6.35 -2.34
C CYS A 17 -8.29 7.43 -1.23
N ASN A 18 -8.29 7.06 0.05
CA ASN A 18 -8.11 8.00 1.16
C ASN A 18 -6.63 8.22 1.54
N GLY A 19 -5.69 7.68 0.76
CA GLY A 19 -4.26 7.84 0.96
C GLY A 19 -3.64 6.79 1.90
N MET A 20 -4.44 5.85 2.39
CA MET A 20 -3.94 4.76 3.23
C MET A 20 -3.58 3.54 2.41
N ILE A 21 -2.45 2.93 2.74
CA ILE A 21 -2.16 1.53 2.43
C ILE A 21 -1.91 0.79 3.74
N ARG A 22 -2.46 -0.41 3.86
CA ARG A 22 -2.40 -1.23 5.08
C ARG A 22 -2.00 -2.64 4.73
N ALA A 23 -1.15 -3.22 5.56
CA ALA A 23 -0.85 -4.64 5.52
C ALA A 23 -1.34 -5.31 6.79
N LEU A 24 -2.09 -6.39 6.61
CA LEU A 24 -2.71 -7.14 7.67
C LEU A 24 -2.23 -8.59 7.63
N ASP A 25 -2.25 -9.24 8.78
CA ASP A 25 -2.20 -10.69 8.85
C ASP A 25 -3.39 -11.28 8.10
N LYS A 26 -3.15 -12.16 7.12
CA LYS A 26 -4.23 -12.75 6.34
C LYS A 26 -5.16 -13.63 7.18
N LYS A 27 -4.64 -14.27 8.23
CA LYS A 27 -5.40 -15.23 9.05
C LYS A 27 -6.19 -14.52 10.14
N THR A 28 -5.56 -13.56 10.82
CA THR A 28 -6.17 -12.89 11.99
C THR A 28 -6.81 -11.54 11.65
N GLY A 29 -6.41 -10.92 10.54
CA GLY A 29 -6.80 -9.55 10.21
C GLY A 29 -6.09 -8.49 11.04
N GLU A 30 -5.11 -8.86 11.86
CA GLU A 30 -4.33 -7.91 12.67
C GLU A 30 -3.49 -7.00 11.78
N LEU A 31 -3.49 -5.71 12.09
CA LEU A 31 -2.65 -4.74 11.39
C LEU A 31 -1.17 -5.02 11.68
N LYS A 32 -0.38 -5.27 10.63
CA LYS A 32 1.08 -5.39 10.72
C LYS A 32 1.76 -4.03 10.56
N TRP A 33 1.33 -3.27 9.56
CA TRP A 33 1.78 -1.90 9.33
C TRP A 33 0.76 -1.13 8.47
N ASP A 34 0.80 0.19 8.55
CA ASP A 34 0.12 1.07 7.62
C ASP A 34 0.99 2.26 7.21
N TYR A 35 0.55 2.94 6.15
CA TYR A 35 1.20 4.12 5.65
C TYR A 35 0.17 5.11 5.12
N ASP A 36 0.34 6.36 5.51
CA ASP A 36 -0.42 7.50 5.03
C ASP A 36 0.46 8.37 4.12
N ILE A 37 0.19 8.37 2.80
CA ILE A 37 0.99 9.13 1.82
C ILE A 37 0.84 10.63 1.94
N ARG A 38 -0.18 11.11 2.66
CA ARG A 38 -0.39 12.55 2.85
C ARG A 38 0.72 13.18 3.69
N LYS A 39 1.54 12.37 4.39
CA LYS A 39 2.72 12.86 5.11
C LYS A 39 3.89 13.21 4.19
N ASP A 40 3.86 12.78 2.93
CA ASP A 40 4.94 13.02 1.96
C ASP A 40 4.66 14.21 1.03
N GLY A 41 3.58 14.96 1.28
CA GLY A 41 3.21 16.16 0.54
C GLY A 41 1.85 16.05 -0.13
N GLU A 42 1.76 16.43 -1.39
CA GLU A 42 0.48 16.65 -2.10
C GLU A 42 -0.22 15.36 -2.56
N GLN A 43 0.41 14.19 -2.38
CA GLN A 43 -0.19 12.91 -2.73
C GLN A 43 -1.31 12.58 -1.74
N SER A 44 -2.46 12.14 -2.26
CA SER A 44 -3.65 11.92 -1.43
C SER A 44 -4.39 10.62 -1.70
N GLN A 45 -4.06 9.92 -2.80
CA GLN A 45 -4.74 8.71 -3.19
C GLN A 45 -3.76 7.68 -3.75
N PHE A 46 -3.85 6.44 -3.26
CA PHE A 46 -3.37 5.30 -4.03
C PHE A 46 -4.38 4.91 -5.09
N HIS A 47 -3.89 4.51 -6.26
CA HIS A 47 -4.72 4.02 -7.37
C HIS A 47 -4.10 2.78 -7.99
N GLY A 48 -4.98 1.85 -8.38
CA GLY A 48 -4.61 0.54 -8.91
C GLY A 48 -4.42 -0.52 -7.84
N ASP A 49 -4.04 -1.70 -8.31
CA ASP A 49 -3.80 -2.87 -7.48
C ASP A 49 -2.31 -2.92 -7.08
N PRO A 50 -1.99 -3.13 -5.80
CA PRO A 50 -0.60 -3.21 -5.36
C PRO A 50 0.09 -4.46 -5.93
N LEU A 51 1.26 -4.29 -6.54
CA LEU A 51 2.16 -5.38 -6.88
C LEU A 51 2.97 -5.76 -5.63
N VAL A 52 2.94 -7.02 -5.23
CA VAL A 52 3.67 -7.50 -4.05
C VAL A 52 4.69 -8.54 -4.48
N THR A 53 5.96 -8.32 -4.11
CA THR A 53 7.08 -9.25 -4.33
C THR A 53 7.52 -9.88 -3.00
N ASP A 54 8.69 -10.54 -3.00
CA ASP A 54 9.29 -11.03 -1.75
C ASP A 54 9.85 -9.93 -0.86
N GLU A 55 10.12 -8.75 -1.42
CA GLU A 55 10.74 -7.65 -0.70
C GLU A 55 9.88 -6.40 -0.66
N LEU A 56 9.05 -6.17 -1.68
CA LEU A 56 8.42 -4.88 -1.93
C LEU A 56 6.90 -4.99 -2.07
N VAL A 57 6.23 -3.93 -1.67
CA VAL A 57 4.88 -3.57 -2.11
C VAL A 57 5.01 -2.34 -2.99
N ILE A 58 4.53 -2.41 -4.23
CA ILE A 58 4.64 -1.34 -5.22
C ILE A 58 3.25 -0.91 -5.66
N ILE A 59 2.98 0.40 -5.64
CA ILE A 59 1.67 0.93 -6.04
C ILE A 59 1.79 2.36 -6.57
N GLY A 60 0.93 2.69 -7.54
CA GLY A 60 0.81 4.04 -8.08
C GLY A 60 -0.08 4.93 -7.21
N THR A 61 0.14 6.24 -7.33
CA THR A 61 -0.77 7.25 -6.80
C THR A 61 -1.55 7.93 -7.93
N ALA A 62 -2.69 8.52 -7.58
CA ALA A 62 -3.30 9.53 -8.43
C ALA A 62 -3.21 10.91 -7.77
N GLY A 63 -2.93 11.90 -8.58
CA GLY A 63 -2.77 13.30 -8.20
C GLY A 63 -2.48 14.14 -9.44
N LYS A 64 -2.08 15.40 -9.25
CA LYS A 64 -1.64 16.26 -10.38
C LYS A 64 -0.44 15.64 -11.14
N ILE A 65 0.46 15.00 -10.40
CA ILE A 65 1.58 14.21 -10.90
C ILE A 65 1.46 12.84 -10.24
N GLY A 66 1.38 11.78 -11.04
CA GLY A 66 1.36 10.41 -10.52
C GLY A 66 2.75 10.00 -10.04
N HIS A 67 2.82 9.40 -8.85
CA HIS A 67 4.03 8.80 -8.32
C HIS A 67 3.90 7.27 -8.28
N VAL A 68 5.03 6.59 -8.16
CA VAL A 68 5.10 5.18 -7.81
C VAL A 68 5.80 5.08 -6.48
N TYR A 69 5.18 4.40 -5.53
CA TYR A 69 5.74 4.11 -4.22
C TYR A 69 6.19 2.67 -4.16
N ALA A 70 7.34 2.45 -3.52
CA ALA A 70 7.82 1.14 -3.10
C ALA A 70 7.97 1.12 -1.58
N PHE A 71 7.35 0.14 -0.95
CA PHE A 71 7.44 -0.10 0.49
C PHE A 71 8.17 -1.41 0.74
N ASP A 72 9.04 -1.44 1.73
CA ASP A 72 9.52 -2.70 2.29
C ASP A 72 8.33 -3.51 2.81
N ARG A 73 8.17 -4.74 2.30
CA ARG A 73 7.00 -5.59 2.55
C ARG A 73 6.80 -5.89 4.05
N SER A 74 7.89 -6.01 4.79
CA SER A 74 7.84 -6.42 6.20
C SER A 74 7.55 -5.26 7.14
N THR A 75 8.05 -4.06 6.81
CA THR A 75 8.01 -2.91 7.71
C THR A 75 7.08 -1.79 7.27
N GLY A 76 6.71 -1.72 5.99
CA GLY A 76 6.00 -0.58 5.42
C GLY A 76 6.86 0.68 5.25
N ALA A 77 8.18 0.58 5.44
CA ALA A 77 9.10 1.70 5.21
C ALA A 77 9.21 1.99 3.71
N VAL A 78 9.16 3.27 3.33
CA VAL A 78 9.40 3.68 1.93
C VAL A 78 10.87 3.45 1.57
N ARG A 79 11.10 2.90 0.38
CA ARG A 79 12.42 2.70 -0.22
C ARG A 79 12.67 3.65 -1.37
#